data_AF-A0A975U2Y6-F1
#
_entry.id   AF-A0A975U2Y6-F1
#
_cell.length_a   1.000
_cell.length_b   1.000
_cell.length_c   1.000
_cell.angle_alpha   90.00
_cell.angle_beta   90.00
_cell.angle_gamma   90.00
#
_symmetry.space_group_name_H-M   'P 1'
#
loop_
_entity.id
_entity.type
_entity.pdbx_description
1 polymer ?
#
loop_
_entity_poly.entity_id
_entity_poly.type
_entity_poly.pdbx_seq_one_letter_code
_entity_poly.pdbx_strand_id
1 'polypeptide(L)'
;MWPASFVAAMVFGAAAGWSCVAFPAVETAIAASVLVLGGAIAAGWSPAVAVGALLIAAFGLTHGYAHGAEMPGDSFRSGYAAGFVAGTTLLHGLGLALASALAAFGARKASRVAGGALASFGLVLLAGTLAG
;
A
#
# COMPACT_ATOMS: atom_id res chain seq x y z
N MET A 1 -2.55 -6.29 -12.57
CA MET A 1 -3.86 -5.80 -12.09
C MET A 1 -3.85 -5.36 -10.63
N TRP A 2 -3.18 -6.07 -9.71
CA TRP A 2 -3.10 -5.65 -8.30
C TRP A 2 -2.44 -4.28 -8.08
N PRO A 3 -1.29 -3.94 -8.70
CA PRO A 3 -0.77 -2.57 -8.66
C PRO A 3 -1.74 -1.51 -9.20
N ALA A 4 -2.44 -1.83 -10.29
CA ALA A 4 -3.36 -0.90 -10.91
C ALA A 4 -4.59 -0.65 -10.01
N SER A 5 -5.10 -1.69 -9.33
CA SER A 5 -6.20 -1.52 -8.36
C SER A 5 -5.76 -0.69 -7.15
N PHE A 6 -4.53 -0.85 -6.68
CA PHE A 6 -3.97 0.02 -5.64
C PHE A 6 -3.92 1.47 -6.08
N VAL A 7 -3.28 1.76 -7.22
CA VAL A 7 -3.12 3.14 -7.72
C VAL A 7 -4.46 3.81 -8.01
N ALA A 8 -5.40 3.09 -8.64
CA ALA A 8 -6.73 3.62 -8.90
C ALA A 8 -7.46 3.96 -7.59
N ALA A 9 -7.49 3.03 -6.63
CA ALA A 9 -8.09 3.25 -5.33
C ALA A 9 -7.42 4.38 -4.55
N MET A 10 -6.10 4.50 -4.64
CA MET A 10 -5.31 5.55 -4.00
C MET A 10 -5.68 6.94 -4.50
N VAL A 11 -5.96 7.11 -5.80
CA VAL A 11 -6.44 8.38 -6.35
C VAL A 11 -7.81 8.75 -5.75
N PHE A 12 -8.74 7.80 -5.63
CA PHE A 12 -10.03 8.04 -4.98
C PHE A 12 -9.88 8.34 -3.49
N GLY A 13 -9.01 7.62 -2.79
CA GLY A 13 -8.66 7.88 -1.40
C GLY A 13 -8.14 9.30 -1.21
N ALA A 14 -7.22 9.75 -2.05
CA ALA A 14 -6.64 11.10 -1.97
C ALA A 14 -7.69 12.21 -2.18
N ALA A 15 -8.62 12.01 -3.11
CA ALA A 15 -9.75 12.92 -3.28
C ALA A 15 -10.63 12.99 -2.02
N ALA A 16 -10.85 11.86 -1.33
CA ALA A 16 -11.59 11.82 -0.08
C ALA A 16 -10.82 12.47 1.08
N GLY A 17 -9.51 12.23 1.21
CA GLY A 17 -8.65 12.85 2.22
C GLY A 17 -8.63 14.37 2.16
N TRP A 18 -8.77 14.92 0.94
CA TRP A 18 -8.88 16.36 0.75
C TRP A 18 -10.22 16.95 1.25
N SER A 19 -11.29 16.16 1.33
CA SER A 19 -12.63 16.67 1.69
C SER A 19 -12.81 17.04 3.18
N CYS A 20 -11.72 17.11 3.97
CA CYS A 20 -11.70 17.40 5.41
C CYS A 20 -12.54 16.45 6.27
N VAL A 21 -13.04 15.33 5.72
CA VAL A 21 -13.75 14.30 6.48
C VAL A 21 -12.73 13.54 7.30
N ALA A 22 -12.79 13.61 8.63
CA ALA A 22 -11.87 12.88 9.50
C ALA A 22 -12.02 11.36 9.32
N PHE A 23 -10.90 10.66 9.16
CA PHE A 23 -10.83 9.20 9.19
C PHE A 23 -10.08 8.77 10.45
N PRO A 24 -10.80 8.46 11.54
CA PRO A 24 -10.19 7.91 12.74
C PRO A 24 -9.45 6.61 12.39
N ALA A 25 -8.24 6.45 12.93
CA ALA A 25 -7.42 5.24 12.76
C ALA A 25 -6.90 4.98 11.33
N VAL A 26 -6.71 6.03 10.50
CA VAL A 26 -6.03 5.88 9.19
C VAL A 26 -4.65 5.25 9.32
N GLU A 27 -3.88 5.64 10.34
CA GLU A 27 -2.56 5.08 10.62
C GLU A 27 -2.63 3.59 10.97
N THR A 28 -3.61 3.19 11.80
CA THR A 28 -3.87 1.79 12.12
C THR A 28 -4.22 0.99 10.87
N ALA A 29 -5.03 1.55 9.96
CA ALA A 29 -5.38 0.90 8.71
C ALA A 29 -4.17 0.73 7.77
N ILE A 30 -3.28 1.73 7.71
CA ILE A 30 -2.03 1.65 6.97
C ILE A 30 -1.12 0.58 7.60
N ALA A 31 -0.92 0.59 8.92
CA ALA A 31 -0.10 -0.41 9.60
C ALA A 31 -0.63 -1.84 9.40
N ALA A 32 -1.95 -2.03 9.50
CA ALA A 32 -2.60 -3.31 9.23
C ALA A 32 -2.38 -3.78 7.79
N SER A 33 -2.39 -2.87 6.81
CA SER A 33 -2.13 -3.24 5.41
C SER A 33 -0.73 -3.82 5.21
N VAL A 34 0.29 -3.20 5.82
CA VAL A 34 1.69 -3.65 5.75
C VAL A 34 1.83 -5.04 6.39
N LEU A 35 1.19 -5.23 7.55
CA LEU A 35 1.15 -6.52 8.24
C LEU A 35 0.50 -7.61 7.38
N VAL A 36 -0.69 -7.34 6.84
CA VAL A 36 -1.48 -8.31 6.06
C VAL A 36 -0.79 -8.65 4.74
N LEU A 37 -0.30 -7.66 3.98
CA LEU A 37 0.42 -7.90 2.73
C LEU A 37 1.74 -8.63 2.96
N GLY A 38 2.51 -8.22 3.97
CA GLY A 38 3.74 -8.92 4.37
C GLY A 38 3.46 -10.37 4.74
N GLY A 39 2.43 -10.61 5.56
CA GLY A 39 2.01 -11.94 5.99
C GLY A 39 1.56 -12.81 4.82
N ALA A 40 0.78 -12.25 3.89
CA ALA A 40 0.37 -12.93 2.66
C ALA A 40 1.58 -13.38 1.83
N ILE A 41 2.58 -12.50 1.65
CA ILE A 41 3.81 -12.83 0.92
C ILE A 41 4.62 -13.90 1.67
N ALA A 42 4.76 -13.77 2.99
CA ALA A 42 5.49 -14.72 3.84
C ALA A 42 4.86 -16.12 3.82
N ALA A 43 3.52 -16.18 3.83
CA ALA A 43 2.75 -17.40 3.75
C ALA A 43 2.78 -18.03 2.34
N GLY A 44 3.14 -17.26 1.31
CA GLY A 44 2.99 -17.68 -0.09
C GLY A 44 1.51 -17.79 -0.49
N TRP A 45 0.66 -16.92 0.07
CA TRP A 45 -0.76 -16.92 -0.20
C TRP A 45 -1.03 -16.57 -1.66
N SER A 46 -1.85 -17.39 -2.32
CA SER A 46 -2.19 -17.25 -3.74
C SER A 46 -3.72 -17.17 -3.90
N PRO A 47 -4.35 -16.04 -3.56
CA PRO A 47 -5.79 -15.88 -3.62
C PRO A 47 -6.33 -15.87 -5.05
N ALA A 48 -7.64 -16.06 -5.18
CA ALA A 48 -8.34 -15.68 -6.40
C ALA A 48 -8.06 -14.20 -6.72
N VAL A 49 -7.87 -13.91 -8.00
CA VAL A 49 -7.45 -12.61 -8.50
C VAL A 49 -8.33 -11.45 -7.98
N ALA A 50 -9.65 -11.65 -7.98
CA ALA A 50 -10.62 -10.65 -7.51
C ALA A 50 -10.47 -10.35 -6.01
N VAL A 51 -10.21 -11.37 -5.18
CA VAL A 51 -10.01 -11.21 -3.73
C VAL A 51 -8.75 -10.38 -3.47
N GLY A 52 -7.65 -10.70 -4.16
CA GLY A 52 -6.42 -9.92 -4.06
C GLY A 52 -6.61 -8.47 -4.51
N ALA A 53 -7.30 -8.24 -5.62
CA ALA A 53 -7.58 -6.89 -6.13
C ALA A 53 -8.44 -6.05 -5.17
N LEU A 54 -9.48 -6.65 -4.57
CA LEU A 54 -10.34 -5.97 -3.59
C LEU A 54 -9.58 -5.59 -2.33
N LEU A 55 -8.81 -6.52 -1.77
CA LEU A 55 -8.00 -6.28 -0.58
C LEU A 55 -6.98 -5.15 -0.83
N ILE A 56 -6.29 -5.21 -1.96
CA ILE A 56 -5.28 -4.21 -2.33
C ILE A 56 -5.92 -2.85 -2.65
N ALA A 57 -7.12 -2.83 -3.25
CA ALA A 57 -7.88 -1.59 -3.43
C ALA A 57 -8.28 -0.97 -2.09
N ALA A 58 -8.74 -1.77 -1.12
CA ALA A 58 -9.06 -1.27 0.22
C ALA A 58 -7.84 -0.60 0.89
N PHE A 59 -6.65 -1.21 0.77
CA PHE A 59 -5.41 -0.59 1.25
C PHE A 59 -5.02 0.65 0.45
N GLY A 60 -5.23 0.65 -0.87
CA GLY A 60 -5.01 1.82 -1.71
C GLY A 60 -5.82 3.03 -1.24
N LEU A 61 -7.10 2.83 -0.89
CA LEU A 61 -7.98 3.89 -0.39
C LEU A 61 -7.42 4.56 0.88
N THR A 62 -6.94 3.78 1.85
CA THR A 62 -6.47 4.32 3.13
C THR A 62 -5.14 5.07 2.99
N HIS A 63 -4.21 4.54 2.19
CA HIS A 63 -2.98 5.27 1.87
C HIS A 63 -3.27 6.55 1.08
N GLY A 64 -4.14 6.44 0.06
CA GLY A 64 -4.57 7.59 -0.73
C GLY A 64 -5.14 8.69 0.15
N TYR A 65 -6.05 8.32 1.06
CA TYR A 65 -6.64 9.25 2.01
C TYR A 65 -5.58 9.99 2.83
N ALA A 66 -4.58 9.29 3.40
CA ALA A 66 -3.52 9.93 4.18
C ALA A 66 -2.75 10.98 3.34
N HIS A 67 -2.34 10.61 2.13
CA HIS A 67 -1.66 11.54 1.22
C HIS A 67 -2.54 12.72 0.78
N GLY A 68 -3.84 12.50 0.62
CA GLY A 68 -4.81 13.56 0.31
C GLY A 68 -5.01 14.54 1.47
N ALA A 69 -5.03 14.03 2.70
CA ALA A 69 -5.18 14.83 3.92
C ALA A 69 -3.93 15.68 4.21
N GLU A 70 -2.74 15.18 3.87
CA GLU A 70 -1.46 15.91 3.99
C GLU A 70 -1.16 16.84 2.81
N MET A 71 -2.00 16.82 1.77
CA MET A 71 -1.74 17.56 0.54
C MET A 71 -1.77 19.08 0.78
N PRO A 72 -0.77 19.84 0.26
CA PRO A 72 -0.73 21.29 0.43
C PRO A 72 -1.98 22.00 -0.11
N GLY A 73 -2.48 22.98 0.63
CA GLY A 73 -3.70 23.71 0.30
C GLY A 73 -3.57 24.68 -0.89
N ASP A 74 -2.35 25.05 -1.24
CA ASP A 74 -1.93 26.11 -2.15
C ASP A 74 -1.46 25.61 -3.54
N SER A 75 -0.85 26.47 -4.35
CA SER A 75 -0.62 26.32 -5.81
C SER A 75 0.19 25.08 -6.25
N PHE A 76 0.78 24.32 -5.32
CA PHE A 76 1.57 23.11 -5.59
C PHE A 76 0.78 21.80 -5.59
N ARG A 77 -0.54 21.85 -5.35
CA ARG A 77 -1.40 20.67 -5.21
C ARG A 77 -1.32 19.67 -6.37
N SER A 78 -1.42 20.16 -7.60
CA SER A 78 -1.37 19.32 -8.81
C SER A 78 0.00 18.66 -8.99
N GLY A 79 1.08 19.38 -8.64
CA GLY A 79 2.45 18.85 -8.64
C GLY A 79 2.64 17.74 -7.61
N TYR A 80 2.14 17.93 -6.38
CA TYR A 80 2.15 16.89 -5.35
C TYR A 80 1.37 15.65 -5.83
N ALA A 81 0.14 15.82 -6.31
CA ALA A 81 -0.71 14.72 -6.79
C ALA A 81 -0.02 13.93 -7.91
N ALA A 82 0.51 14.63 -8.92
CA ALA A 82 1.21 14.01 -10.04
C ALA A 82 2.47 13.27 -9.59
N GLY A 83 3.30 13.91 -8.76
CA GLY A 83 4.54 13.32 -8.25
C GLY A 83 4.29 12.07 -7.41
N PHE A 84 3.29 12.11 -6.53
CA PHE A 84 2.91 10.98 -5.71
C PHE A 84 2.31 9.81 -6.52
N VAL A 85 1.38 10.08 -7.46
CA VAL A 85 0.83 9.02 -8.32
C VAL A 85 1.92 8.40 -9.19
N ALA A 86 2.80 9.22 -9.76
CA ALA A 86 3.95 8.75 -10.54
C ALA A 86 4.91 7.91 -9.68
N GLY A 87 5.27 8.41 -8.49
CA GLY A 87 6.14 7.71 -7.54
C GLY A 87 5.57 6.35 -7.13
N THR A 88 4.30 6.30 -6.74
CA THR A 88 3.61 5.04 -6.40
C THR A 88 3.59 4.08 -7.59
N THR A 89 3.29 4.57 -8.78
CA THR A 89 3.24 3.74 -10.00
C THR A 89 4.61 3.16 -10.32
N LEU A 90 5.67 3.97 -10.22
CA LEU A 90 7.06 3.55 -10.45
C LEU A 90 7.50 2.50 -9.42
N LEU A 91 7.25 2.73 -8.13
CA LEU A 91 7.58 1.78 -7.07
C LEU A 91 6.89 0.44 -7.26
N HIS A 92 5.62 0.44 -7.66
CA HIS A 92 4.90 -0.79 -7.98
C HIS A 92 5.47 -1.50 -9.21
N GLY A 93 5.84 -0.75 -10.25
CA GLY A 93 6.51 -1.31 -11.42
C GLY A 93 7.83 -1.98 -11.07
N LEU A 94 8.66 -1.33 -10.26
CA LEU A 94 9.93 -1.88 -9.75
C LEU A 94 9.70 -3.12 -8.88
N GLY A 95 8.72 -3.08 -7.97
CA GLY A 95 8.37 -4.22 -7.13
C GLY A 95 7.91 -5.43 -7.95
N LEU A 96 7.09 -5.21 -9.00
CA LEU A 96 6.66 -6.26 -9.91
C LEU A 96 7.83 -6.84 -10.71
N ALA A 97 8.72 -5.99 -11.21
CA ALA A 97 9.92 -6.41 -11.92
C ALA A 97 10.84 -7.27 -11.01
N LEU A 98 11.09 -6.82 -9.78
CA LEU A 98 11.88 -7.56 -8.80
C LEU A 98 11.24 -8.90 -8.44
N ALA A 99 9.94 -8.93 -8.17
CA ALA A 99 9.21 -10.18 -7.87
C ALA A 99 9.28 -11.17 -9.03
N SER A 100 9.14 -10.69 -10.27
CA SER A 100 9.23 -11.50 -11.48
C SER A 100 10.64 -12.07 -11.68
N ALA A 101 11.68 -11.26 -11.44
CA ALA A 101 13.07 -11.71 -11.49
C ALA A 101 13.36 -12.78 -10.43
N LEU A 102 12.96 -12.56 -9.17
CA LEU A 102 13.12 -13.55 -8.11
C LEU A 102 12.42 -14.87 -8.43
N ALA A 103 11.23 -14.81 -9.04
CA ALA A 103 10.52 -16.01 -9.49
C ALA A 103 11.28 -16.74 -10.62
N ALA A 104 11.80 -16.02 -11.60
CA ALA A 104 12.57 -16.57 -12.71
C ALA A 104 13.86 -17.28 -12.24
N PHE A 105 14.52 -16.75 -11.21
CA PHE A 105 15.70 -17.38 -10.59
C PHE A 105 15.37 -18.45 -9.53
N GLY A 106 14.09 -18.80 -9.33
CA GLY A 106 13.69 -19.79 -8.33
C GLY A 106 13.85 -19.33 -6.88
N ALA A 107 14.10 -18.05 -6.64
CA ALA A 107 14.41 -17.45 -5.33
C ALA A 107 13.16 -17.19 -4.47
N ARG A 108 12.16 -18.09 -4.50
CA ARG A 108 10.89 -17.94 -3.75
C ARG A 108 11.07 -17.73 -2.25
N LYS A 109 12.13 -18.32 -1.65
CA LYS A 109 12.46 -18.10 -0.24
C LYS A 109 12.80 -16.64 0.05
N ALA A 110 13.49 -15.95 -0.86
CA ALA A 110 13.84 -14.53 -0.67
C ALA A 110 12.58 -13.66 -0.61
N SER A 111 11.60 -13.89 -1.50
CA SER A 111 10.31 -13.20 -1.45
C SER A 111 9.58 -13.44 -0.12
N ARG A 112 9.59 -14.67 0.39
CA ARG A 112 8.94 -15.00 1.68
C ARG A 112 9.64 -14.35 2.87
N VAL A 113 10.98 -14.28 2.87
CA VAL A 113 11.75 -13.56 3.90
C VAL A 113 11.43 -12.07 3.87
N ALA A 114 11.38 -11.45 2.68
CA ALA A 114 10.98 -10.06 2.54
C ALA A 114 9.55 -9.82 3.05
N GLY A 115 8.62 -10.73 2.73
CA GLY A 115 7.26 -10.71 3.28
C GLY A 115 7.23 -10.80 4.81
N GLY A 116 8.05 -11.68 5.39
CA GLY A 116 8.17 -11.81 6.85
C GLY A 116 8.71 -10.55 7.50
N ALA A 117 9.71 -9.91 6.89
CA ALA A 117 10.24 -8.63 7.37
C ALA A 117 9.18 -7.52 7.32
N LEU A 118 8.41 -7.44 6.21
CA LEU A 118 7.27 -6.52 6.07
C LEU A 118 6.20 -6.78 7.13
N ALA A 119 5.85 -8.04 7.37
CA ALA A 119 4.86 -8.43 8.37
C ALA A 119 5.30 -7.99 9.78
N SER A 120 6.54 -8.30 10.15
CA SER A 120 7.10 -7.90 11.45
C SER A 120 7.12 -6.38 11.62
N PHE A 121 7.50 -5.64 10.58
CA PHE A 121 7.47 -4.18 10.62
C PHE A 121 6.03 -3.65 10.76
N GLY A 122 5.08 -4.20 10.00
CA GLY A 122 3.67 -3.86 10.12
C GLY A 122 3.10 -4.16 11.52
N LEU A 123 3.53 -5.25 12.16
CA LEU A 123 3.15 -5.58 13.53
C LEU A 123 3.65 -4.53 14.53
N VAL A 124 4.91 -4.09 14.38
CA VAL A 124 5.49 -3.02 15.22
C VAL A 124 4.74 -1.71 15.03
N LEU A 125 4.46 -1.31 13.79
CA LEU A 125 3.67 -0.12 13.49
C LEU A 125 2.28 -0.21 14.11
N LEU A 126 1.60 -1.35 13.95
CA LEU A 126 0.24 -1.55 14.44
C LEU A 126 0.19 -1.46 15.96
N ALA A 127 1.15 -2.09 16.66
CA ALA A 127 1.27 -1.98 18.10
C ALA A 127 1.49 -0.53 18.56
N GLY A 128 2.28 0.25 17.82
CA GLY A 128 2.48 1.69 18.08
C GLY A 128 1.18 2.50 17.99
N THR A 129 0.37 2.25 16.96
CA THR A 129 -0.92 2.97 16.76
C THR A 129 -1.98 2.62 17.80
N LEU A 130 -1.87 1.49 18.49
CA LEU A 130 -2.82 1.06 19.53
C LEU A 130 -2.40 1.49 20.94
N ALA A 131 -1.16 1.93 21.11
CA ALA A 131 -0.58 2.33 22.39
C ALA A 131 -0.63 3.85 22.64
N GLY A 132 -0.96 4.65 21.63
CA GLY A 132 -1.15 6.11 21.71
C GLY A 132 -2.62 6.49 21.69
#